data_AF-A0A6J1AHY7-F1
#
_entry.id   AF-A0A6J1AHY7-F1
#
_cell.length_a   1.000
_cell.length_b   1.000
_cell.length_c   1.000
_cell.angle_alpha   90.00
_cell.angle_beta   90.00
_cell.angle_gamma   90.00
#
_symmetry.space_group_name_H-M   'P 1'
#
loop_
_entity.id
_entity.type
_entity.pdbx_description
1 polymer ?
#
loop_
_entity_poly.entity_id
_entity_poly.type
_entity_poly.pdbx_seq_one_letter_code
_entity_poly.pdbx_strand_id
1 'polypeptide(L)'
;FPWLAGCSEFVCARRAVVDQQLLPAGLKLRVNALWKTLVKSYLPKASFPPINRSIAIQTPKQAAPFMSRPYHQNKAGQENLTMDSVNFFRGYDKVSRLENQNPSQKPVSTAITISAILILTLVIGLTLAALMLEPIKAPAGTASPSLSSNSDESIRTICNVTRLPESCFTTLSSLSASTKPDPESILHLSLQVAINHLSNLSSSLKSLNDLYSQPALKDCVTLFDDALNRLNDSVSAMQVGSGKELVLTKEKISDIQTWISAAMSDQETCNDGLQEMGSTVADKVKSQVQSSKESISNSLAIVANMQNLLQKFGLIMH
;
A
#
# COMPACT_ATOMS: atom_id res chain seq x y z
N PHE A 1 -17.05 8.00 -4.49
CA PHE A 1 -15.81 7.76 -3.74
C PHE A 1 -15.15 6.49 -4.24
N PRO A 2 -14.03 6.57 -5.00
CA PRO A 2 -13.38 5.41 -5.57
C PRO A 2 -12.27 4.91 -4.62
N TRP A 3 -12.65 4.08 -3.64
CA TRP A 3 -11.71 3.35 -2.77
C TRP A 3 -12.16 1.89 -2.52
N LEU A 4 -12.95 1.32 -3.45
CA LEU A 4 -13.47 -0.05 -3.35
C LEU A 4 -12.85 -1.02 -4.36
N ALA A 5 -11.64 -0.75 -4.85
CA ALA A 5 -10.90 -1.68 -5.69
C ALA A 5 -9.57 -2.03 -4.99
N GLY A 6 -9.56 -3.10 -4.19
CA GLY A 6 -8.32 -3.66 -3.67
C GLY A 6 -8.29 -4.15 -2.21
N CYS A 7 -9.40 -4.20 -1.48
CA CYS A 7 -9.39 -4.82 -0.15
C CYS A 7 -9.57 -6.34 -0.24
N SER A 8 -8.58 -7.10 0.22
CA SER A 8 -8.77 -8.50 0.61
C SER A 8 -9.96 -8.61 1.57
N GLU A 9 -10.90 -9.52 1.28
CA GLU A 9 -12.24 -9.62 1.86
C GLU A 9 -12.25 -9.68 3.40
N PHE A 10 -11.16 -10.12 4.02
CA PHE A 10 -11.01 -10.19 5.48
C PHE A 10 -10.92 -8.83 6.18
N VAL A 11 -10.32 -7.83 5.53
CA VAL A 11 -10.15 -6.48 6.11
C VAL A 11 -11.47 -5.70 6.04
N CYS A 12 -12.26 -5.89 4.98
CA CYS A 12 -13.62 -5.36 4.89
C CYS A 12 -14.59 -6.05 5.86
N ALA A 13 -14.42 -7.35 6.11
CA ALA A 13 -15.29 -8.10 7.02
C ALA A 13 -15.24 -7.58 8.47
N ARG A 14 -14.06 -7.15 8.98
CA ARG A 14 -13.97 -6.58 10.34
C ARG A 14 -14.43 -5.13 10.44
N ARG A 15 -14.22 -4.30 9.39
CA ARG A 15 -14.79 -2.94 9.35
C ARG A 15 -16.33 -2.97 9.34
N ALA A 16 -16.94 -4.03 8.81
CA ALA A 16 -18.38 -4.26 8.86
C ALA A 16 -18.93 -4.71 10.23
N VAL A 17 -18.09 -5.25 11.13
CA VAL A 17 -18.50 -5.63 12.50
C VAL A 17 -18.61 -4.40 13.41
N VAL A 18 -17.75 -3.40 13.21
CA VAL A 18 -17.80 -2.13 13.95
C VAL A 18 -19.04 -1.28 13.59
N ASP A 19 -19.67 -1.52 12.43
CA ASP A 19 -20.89 -0.84 11.98
C ASP A 19 -22.19 -1.61 12.30
N GLN A 20 -22.11 -2.67 13.12
CA GLN A 20 -23.26 -3.52 13.44
C GLN A 20 -24.16 -2.92 14.54
N GLN A 21 -23.72 -1.86 15.22
CA GLN A 21 -24.52 -1.18 16.25
C GLN A 21 -25.57 -0.22 15.67
N LEU A 22 -25.55 0.09 14.36
CA LEU A 22 -26.49 1.04 13.71
C LEU A 22 -27.60 0.40 12.84
N LEU A 23 -27.69 -0.94 12.75
CA LEU A 23 -28.65 -1.61 11.86
C LEU A 23 -29.95 -2.10 12.55
N PRO A 24 -31.13 -1.98 11.90
CA PRO A 24 -32.40 -2.49 12.43
C PRO A 24 -32.40 -4.02 12.57
N ALA A 25 -33.07 -4.52 13.61
CA ALA A 25 -32.96 -5.91 14.12
C ALA A 25 -33.14 -7.03 13.05
N GLY A 26 -33.93 -6.79 12.00
CA GLY A 26 -34.14 -7.76 10.92
C GLY A 26 -32.93 -8.00 10.03
N LEU A 27 -32.01 -7.03 9.91
CA LEU A 27 -30.81 -7.15 9.07
C LEU A 27 -29.66 -7.87 9.80
N LYS A 28 -29.61 -7.75 11.14
CA LYS A 28 -28.63 -8.45 12.00
C LYS A 28 -28.74 -9.97 11.88
N LEU A 29 -29.96 -10.51 11.81
CA LEU A 29 -30.21 -11.94 11.67
C LEU A 29 -29.73 -12.49 10.31
N ARG A 30 -29.89 -11.72 9.23
CA ARG A 30 -29.44 -12.11 7.88
C ARG A 30 -27.92 -12.06 7.75
N VAL A 31 -27.27 -11.05 8.33
CA VAL A 31 -25.81 -10.95 8.35
C VAL A 31 -25.18 -12.08 9.18
N ASN A 32 -25.76 -12.39 10.35
CA ASN A 32 -25.29 -13.52 11.16
C ASN A 32 -25.54 -14.89 10.52
N ALA A 33 -26.62 -15.05 9.75
CA ALA A 33 -26.86 -16.27 8.99
C ALA A 33 -25.84 -16.43 7.85
N LEU A 34 -25.55 -15.35 7.10
CA LEU A 34 -24.55 -15.35 6.04
C LEU A 34 -23.13 -15.61 6.58
N TRP A 35 -22.78 -15.01 7.73
CA TRP A 35 -21.53 -15.30 8.44
C TRP A 35 -21.41 -16.78 8.83
N LYS A 36 -22.45 -17.36 9.43
CA LYS A 36 -22.45 -18.79 9.79
C LYS A 36 -22.32 -19.71 8.56
N THR A 37 -22.91 -19.34 7.43
CA THR A 37 -22.80 -20.12 6.19
C THR A 37 -21.40 -20.00 5.57
N LEU A 38 -20.79 -18.80 5.60
CA LEU A 38 -19.43 -18.57 5.11
C LEU A 38 -18.38 -19.26 5.97
N VAL A 39 -18.48 -19.16 7.30
CA VAL A 39 -17.57 -19.87 8.24
C VAL A 39 -17.65 -21.40 8.06
N LYS A 40 -18.85 -21.92 7.77
CA LYS A 40 -19.06 -23.36 7.55
C LYS A 40 -18.55 -23.85 6.18
N SER A 41 -18.36 -22.94 5.22
CA SER A 41 -17.80 -23.20 3.90
C SER A 41 -16.26 -23.21 3.87
N TYR A 42 -15.59 -22.55 4.82
CA TYR A 42 -14.13 -22.36 4.83
C TYR A 42 -13.36 -23.25 5.82
N LEU A 43 -14.05 -24.07 6.62
CA LEU A 43 -13.41 -25.08 7.48
C LEU A 43 -13.43 -26.47 6.80
N PRO A 44 -12.30 -27.01 6.31
CA PRO A 44 -12.25 -28.42 5.94
C PRO A 44 -12.34 -29.26 7.22
N LYS A 45 -13.16 -30.32 7.14
CA LYS A 45 -13.53 -31.27 8.20
C LYS A 45 -12.40 -31.55 9.21
N ALA A 46 -12.46 -30.90 10.37
CA ALA A 46 -11.83 -31.41 11.59
C ALA A 46 -12.85 -32.28 12.32
N SER A 47 -12.63 -33.59 12.29
CA SER A 47 -13.35 -34.57 13.08
C SER A 47 -13.07 -34.34 14.57
N PHE A 48 -14.08 -33.95 15.34
CA PHE A 48 -14.06 -34.02 16.80
C PHE A 48 -15.07 -35.09 17.28
N PRO A 49 -14.73 -35.90 18.30
CA PRO A 49 -15.60 -36.93 18.84
C PRO A 49 -16.79 -36.31 19.61
N PRO A 50 -17.91 -37.04 19.77
CA PRO A 50 -19.14 -36.46 20.28
C PRO A 50 -19.05 -36.17 21.77
N ILE A 51 -19.19 -34.90 22.15
CA ILE A 51 -19.55 -34.51 23.51
C ILE A 51 -21.07 -34.48 23.59
N ASN A 52 -21.61 -35.49 24.26
CA ASN A 52 -22.99 -35.62 24.67
C ASN A 52 -23.34 -34.51 25.67
N ARG A 53 -24.34 -33.67 25.37
CA ARG A 53 -25.26 -33.10 26.37
C ARG A 53 -26.47 -32.43 25.72
N SER A 54 -27.60 -33.05 25.97
CA SER A 54 -28.96 -32.52 25.89
C SER A 54 -29.05 -31.11 26.49
N ILE A 55 -29.83 -30.23 25.84
CA ILE A 55 -30.95 -29.46 26.41
C ILE A 55 -31.43 -28.46 25.34
N ALA A 56 -32.58 -28.76 24.76
CA ALA A 56 -33.63 -27.79 24.52
C ALA A 56 -34.80 -28.27 25.42
N ILE A 57 -35.80 -27.50 25.85
CA ILE A 57 -36.64 -26.57 25.12
C ILE A 57 -37.41 -25.77 26.19
N GLN A 58 -37.63 -24.48 25.97
CA GLN A 58 -38.85 -23.84 26.46
C GLN A 58 -39.42 -22.92 25.38
N THR A 59 -40.47 -23.39 24.71
CA THR A 59 -41.48 -22.61 23.99
C THR A 59 -42.48 -22.05 25.02
N PRO A 60 -43.41 -21.10 24.73
CA PRO A 60 -44.14 -20.85 23.48
C PRO A 60 -44.39 -19.33 23.20
N LYS A 61 -45.15 -18.78 22.23
CA LYS A 61 -46.48 -19.07 21.66
C LYS A 61 -46.70 -18.24 20.36
N GLN A 62 -47.24 -18.90 19.35
CA GLN A 62 -48.28 -18.52 18.36
C GLN A 62 -48.36 -17.10 17.74
N ALA A 63 -48.37 -17.11 16.40
CA ALA A 63 -48.84 -16.05 15.50
C ALA A 63 -50.19 -16.45 14.86
N ALA A 64 -51.00 -15.46 14.45
CA ALA A 64 -51.97 -15.52 13.35
C ALA A 64 -52.45 -14.07 12.98
N PRO A 65 -53.15 -13.82 11.84
CA PRO A 65 -52.59 -13.09 10.68
C PRO A 65 -53.53 -11.98 10.12
N PHE A 66 -53.10 -11.23 9.08
CA PHE A 66 -53.91 -10.45 8.09
C PHE A 66 -52.95 -9.65 7.19
N MET A 67 -53.14 -9.28 5.91
CA MET A 67 -53.97 -9.64 4.75
C MET A 67 -53.35 -8.83 3.56
N SER A 68 -53.60 -9.26 2.32
CA SER A 68 -52.90 -8.84 1.09
C SER A 68 -53.54 -7.65 0.32
N ARG A 69 -52.78 -7.11 -0.66
CA ARG A 69 -53.15 -6.47 -1.98
C ARG A 69 -53.34 -4.92 -2.08
N PRO A 70 -53.32 -4.29 -3.30
CA PRO A 70 -52.41 -4.42 -4.47
C PRO A 70 -52.16 -3.09 -5.28
N TYR A 71 -51.57 -3.20 -6.50
CA TYR A 71 -51.66 -2.33 -7.71
C TYR A 71 -50.69 -1.12 -7.81
N HIS A 72 -50.09 -0.75 -8.95
CA HIS A 72 -50.44 -0.89 -10.38
C HIS A 72 -49.18 -0.83 -11.29
N GLN A 73 -49.30 -1.46 -12.47
CA GLN A 73 -48.39 -1.40 -13.62
C GLN A 73 -49.09 -0.63 -14.76
N ASN A 74 -48.36 0.10 -15.60
CA ASN A 74 -48.80 0.48 -16.95
C ASN A 74 -47.63 0.39 -17.94
N LYS A 75 -47.96 -0.04 -19.16
CA LYS A 75 -47.11 -0.54 -20.24
C LYS A 75 -47.66 0.01 -21.57
N ALA A 76 -46.80 0.38 -22.51
CA ALA A 76 -46.97 0.38 -23.97
C ALA A 76 -45.59 0.72 -24.55
N GLY A 77 -44.96 0.04 -25.52
CA GLY A 77 -45.40 -0.65 -26.74
C GLY A 77 -44.55 -0.04 -27.87
N GLN A 78 -43.41 -0.62 -28.27
CA GLN A 78 -43.19 -1.66 -29.28
C GLN A 78 -43.27 -1.14 -30.73
N GLU A 79 -42.16 -1.20 -31.48
CA GLU A 79 -42.03 -1.87 -32.79
C GLU A 79 -40.59 -1.85 -33.32
N ASN A 80 -40.32 -2.78 -34.25
CA ASN A 80 -39.03 -3.40 -34.58
C ASN A 80 -38.46 -2.97 -35.95
N LEU A 81 -37.15 -3.24 -36.12
CA LEU A 81 -36.40 -3.71 -37.31
C LEU A 81 -36.31 -2.83 -38.59
N THR A 82 -35.09 -2.49 -39.00
CA THR A 82 -34.38 -3.02 -40.20
C THR A 82 -32.90 -2.58 -40.24
N MET A 83 -32.10 -3.35 -40.99
CA MET A 83 -30.65 -3.25 -41.23
C MET A 83 -30.36 -2.56 -42.58
N ASP A 84 -29.06 -2.32 -42.86
CA ASP A 84 -28.41 -1.92 -44.13
C ASP A 84 -28.26 -0.40 -44.37
N SER A 85 -27.25 0.19 -45.04
CA SER A 85 -25.88 -0.17 -45.44
C SER A 85 -25.21 1.10 -46.04
N VAL A 86 -23.91 1.29 -45.78
CA VAL A 86 -22.82 1.73 -46.69
C VAL A 86 -22.86 3.08 -47.47
N ASN A 87 -21.85 3.92 -47.14
CA ASN A 87 -20.99 4.83 -47.93
C ASN A 87 -21.43 6.23 -48.45
N PHE A 88 -20.42 7.12 -48.35
CA PHE A 88 -19.86 7.99 -49.42
C PHE A 88 -20.01 9.50 -49.18
N PHE A 89 -18.89 10.18 -48.93
CA PHE A 89 -18.38 11.29 -49.76
C PHE A 89 -17.04 11.79 -49.19
N ARG A 90 -15.97 11.66 -49.98
CA ARG A 90 -14.64 12.25 -49.74
C ARG A 90 -14.38 13.22 -50.90
N GLY A 91 -14.39 14.52 -50.61
CA GLY A 91 -14.12 15.59 -51.57
C GLY A 91 -12.62 15.77 -51.78
N TYR A 92 -12.21 15.89 -53.04
CA TYR A 92 -10.88 16.27 -53.50
C TYR A 92 -10.80 17.80 -53.66
N ASP A 93 -9.64 18.39 -53.37
CA ASP A 93 -9.20 19.63 -54.01
C ASP A 93 -7.81 19.39 -54.64
N LYS A 94 -7.60 19.99 -55.81
CA LYS A 94 -6.49 19.75 -56.74
C LYS A 94 -6.05 21.13 -57.24
N VAL A 95 -4.77 21.47 -57.09
CA VAL A 95 -4.15 22.54 -57.89
C VAL A 95 -2.85 22.02 -58.48
N SER A 96 -2.72 22.16 -59.79
CA SER A 96 -1.61 21.70 -60.63
C SER A 96 -0.67 22.86 -60.98
N ARG A 97 0.65 22.61 -61.07
CA ARG A 97 1.41 22.80 -62.33
C ARG A 97 2.85 22.22 -62.26
N LEU A 98 3.18 21.42 -63.27
CA LEU A 98 4.53 21.13 -63.82
C LEU A 98 4.99 22.38 -64.62
N GLU A 99 6.20 22.65 -65.09
CA GLU A 99 7.39 21.89 -65.49
C GLU A 99 8.47 22.96 -65.82
N ASN A 100 9.75 22.72 -65.56
CA ASN A 100 10.78 22.83 -66.61
C ASN A 100 12.14 22.25 -66.18
N GLN A 101 12.74 21.47 -67.06
CA GLN A 101 14.07 20.88 -66.93
C GLN A 101 15.05 21.45 -67.98
N ASN A 102 16.26 21.78 -67.50
CA ASN A 102 17.60 21.60 -68.13
C ASN A 102 18.15 22.62 -69.17
N PRO A 103 19.47 22.62 -69.51
CA PRO A 103 20.71 22.76 -68.69
C PRO A 103 21.73 23.79 -69.25
N SER A 104 22.82 23.98 -68.48
CA SER A 104 24.22 24.28 -68.90
C SER A 104 24.72 25.72 -68.78
N GLN A 105 25.55 25.98 -67.76
CA GLN A 105 26.98 26.31 -67.88
C GLN A 105 27.57 26.60 -66.48
N LYS A 106 28.68 25.94 -66.11
CA LYS A 106 29.53 26.37 -64.98
C LYS A 106 30.29 27.63 -65.41
N PRO A 107 30.74 28.48 -64.47
CA PRO A 107 32.08 28.23 -63.92
C PRO A 107 32.16 28.39 -62.40
N VAL A 108 32.94 27.49 -61.82
CA VAL A 108 33.78 27.59 -60.61
C VAL A 108 33.79 28.97 -59.92
N SER A 109 32.83 29.27 -59.04
CA SER A 109 32.96 30.28 -57.95
C SER A 109 31.76 30.29 -56.96
N THR A 110 31.33 29.13 -56.46
CA THR A 110 30.30 29.06 -55.38
C THR A 110 30.63 28.05 -54.27
N ALA A 111 31.82 27.44 -54.30
CA ALA A 111 32.30 26.55 -53.24
C ALA A 111 33.06 27.29 -52.13
N ILE A 112 33.63 28.46 -52.42
CA ILE A 112 34.46 29.22 -51.47
C ILE A 112 33.58 29.93 -50.42
N THR A 113 32.40 30.43 -50.82
CA THR A 113 31.50 31.20 -49.95
C THR A 113 30.80 30.32 -48.90
N ILE A 114 30.45 29.08 -49.25
CA ILE A 114 29.79 28.14 -48.32
C ILE A 114 30.79 27.61 -47.28
N SER A 115 32.04 27.37 -47.68
CA SER A 115 33.12 26.97 -46.76
C SER A 115 33.44 28.05 -45.74
N ALA A 116 33.48 29.33 -46.16
CA ALA A 116 33.72 30.45 -45.26
C ALA A 116 32.61 30.63 -44.20
N ILE A 117 31.34 30.41 -44.57
CA ILE A 117 30.21 30.52 -43.64
C ILE A 117 30.24 29.39 -42.59
N LEU A 118 30.56 28.15 -42.99
CA LEU A 118 30.69 27.03 -42.06
C LEU A 118 31.81 27.25 -41.04
N ILE A 119 32.97 27.76 -41.48
CA ILE A 119 34.09 28.07 -40.59
C ILE A 119 33.70 29.19 -39.61
N LEU A 120 32.98 30.23 -40.07
CA LEU A 120 32.54 31.32 -39.21
C LEU A 120 31.58 30.84 -38.11
N THR A 121 30.64 29.94 -38.44
CA THR A 121 29.71 29.37 -37.44
C THR A 121 30.42 28.50 -36.40
N LEU A 122 31.46 27.76 -36.79
CA LEU A 122 32.24 26.92 -35.87
C LEU A 122 33.03 27.78 -34.87
N VAL A 123 33.63 28.88 -35.34
CA VAL A 123 34.40 29.81 -34.48
C VAL A 123 33.50 30.54 -33.50
N ILE A 124 32.30 30.95 -33.93
CA ILE A 124 31.31 31.58 -33.03
C ILE A 124 30.80 30.58 -31.98
N GLY A 125 30.58 29.32 -32.35
CA GLY A 125 30.19 28.26 -31.40
C GLY A 125 31.26 27.97 -30.34
N LEU A 126 32.54 27.92 -30.75
CA LEU A 126 33.66 27.69 -29.84
C LEU A 126 33.93 28.86 -28.89
N THR A 127 33.72 30.10 -29.35
CA THR A 127 33.90 31.30 -28.51
C THR A 127 32.78 31.46 -27.47
N LEU A 128 31.54 31.04 -27.78
CA LEU A 128 30.44 31.04 -26.81
C LEU A 128 30.56 29.90 -25.78
N ALA A 129 31.09 28.73 -26.16
CA ALA A 129 31.35 27.63 -25.24
C ALA A 129 32.44 27.95 -24.20
N ALA A 130 33.45 28.75 -24.58
CA ALA A 130 34.51 29.21 -23.68
C ALA A 130 34.04 30.27 -22.65
N LEU A 131 32.92 30.95 -22.91
CA LEU A 131 32.35 31.96 -22.01
C LEU A 131 31.39 31.38 -20.95
N MET A 132 31.03 30.09 -21.05
CA MET A 132 30.17 29.40 -20.08
C MET A 132 30.95 28.49 -19.12
N LEU A 133 32.29 28.53 -19.17
CA LEU A 133 33.13 27.80 -18.23
C LEU A 133 33.54 28.75 -17.10
N GLU A 134 32.65 28.96 -16.14
CA GLU A 134 33.04 29.54 -14.86
C GLU A 134 34.02 28.58 -14.17
N PRO A 135 35.22 29.06 -13.75
CA PRO A 135 36.07 28.27 -12.89
C PRO A 135 35.39 28.17 -11.52
N ILE A 136 34.91 26.99 -11.17
CA ILE A 136 34.44 26.69 -9.81
C ILE A 136 35.63 26.94 -8.88
N LYS A 137 35.58 28.06 -8.16
CA LYS A 137 36.48 28.35 -7.05
C LYS A 137 36.16 27.34 -5.94
N ALA A 138 37.01 26.33 -5.80
CA ALA A 138 36.94 25.41 -4.68
C ALA A 138 37.10 26.19 -3.36
N PRO A 139 36.18 26.06 -2.38
CA PRO A 139 36.53 26.38 -1.02
C PRO A 139 37.52 25.31 -0.56
N ALA A 140 38.75 25.72 -0.26
CA ALA A 140 39.65 24.94 0.55
C ALA A 140 39.03 24.81 1.95
N GLY A 141 38.34 23.70 2.16
CA GLY A 141 37.74 23.30 3.42
C GLY A 141 37.45 21.81 3.33
N THR A 142 38.33 21.02 3.93
CA THR A 142 38.31 19.56 3.93
C THR A 142 37.02 19.05 4.59
N ALA A 143 36.04 18.67 3.78
CA ALA A 143 34.96 17.76 4.18
C ALA A 143 34.65 16.86 2.99
N SER A 144 34.91 15.55 3.13
CA SER A 144 34.37 14.54 2.22
C SER A 144 32.87 14.78 2.01
N PRO A 145 32.31 14.57 0.80
CA PRO A 145 30.88 14.36 0.69
C PRO A 145 30.55 13.12 1.53
N SER A 146 29.93 13.34 2.68
CA SER A 146 29.60 12.30 3.64
C SER A 146 28.66 11.31 2.96
N LEU A 147 29.03 10.03 2.90
CA LEU A 147 28.12 8.95 2.50
C LEU A 147 26.78 9.00 3.27
N SER A 148 26.77 9.60 4.47
CA SER A 148 25.59 9.87 5.29
C SER A 148 24.56 10.83 4.66
N SER A 149 24.97 11.82 3.86
CA SER A 149 24.01 12.78 3.29
C SER A 149 23.11 12.13 2.24
N ASN A 150 23.67 11.20 1.46
CA ASN A 150 22.95 10.47 0.43
C ASN A 150 22.03 9.37 1.01
N SER A 151 22.43 8.74 2.12
CA SER A 151 21.57 7.79 2.83
C SER A 151 20.37 8.48 3.47
N ASP A 152 20.57 9.65 4.07
CA ASP A 152 19.50 10.40 4.71
C ASP A 152 18.45 10.86 3.71
N GLU A 153 18.87 11.37 2.55
CA GLU A 153 17.95 11.78 1.48
C GLU A 153 17.14 10.59 0.92
N SER A 154 17.78 9.43 0.79
CA SER A 154 17.12 8.20 0.38
C SER A 154 16.08 7.74 1.39
N ILE A 155 16.42 7.75 2.69
CA ILE A 155 15.48 7.40 3.77
C ILE A 155 14.34 8.41 3.83
N ARG A 156 14.60 9.71 3.65
CA ARG A 156 13.54 10.74 3.54
C ARG A 156 12.60 10.44 2.38
N THR A 157 13.14 10.09 1.22
CA THR A 157 12.35 9.73 0.04
C THR A 157 11.41 8.56 0.31
N ILE A 158 11.90 7.55 1.04
CA ILE A 158 11.10 6.39 1.45
C ILE A 158 10.06 6.79 2.50
N CYS A 159 10.46 7.53 3.54
CA CYS A 159 9.56 7.95 4.62
C CYS A 159 8.47 8.93 4.19
N ASN A 160 8.66 9.67 3.09
CA ASN A 160 7.67 10.59 2.53
C ASN A 160 6.38 9.89 2.04
N VAL A 161 6.39 8.58 1.84
CA VAL A 161 5.16 7.83 1.52
C VAL A 161 4.34 7.47 2.76
N THR A 162 4.91 7.65 3.95
CA THR A 162 4.26 7.36 5.22
C THR A 162 3.39 8.53 5.68
N ARG A 163 2.44 8.24 6.58
CA ARG A 163 1.64 9.29 7.25
C ARG A 163 2.40 10.01 8.36
N LEU A 164 3.55 9.47 8.77
CA LEU A 164 4.38 9.99 9.86
C LEU A 164 5.85 10.13 9.40
N PRO A 165 6.14 11.02 8.41
CA PRO A 165 7.46 11.06 7.77
C PRO A 165 8.61 11.33 8.74
N GLU A 166 8.41 12.24 9.71
CA GLU A 166 9.45 12.58 10.69
C GLU A 166 9.73 11.45 11.68
N SER A 167 8.68 10.76 12.17
CA SER A 167 8.83 9.59 13.06
C SER A 167 9.54 8.44 12.32
N CYS A 168 9.13 8.19 11.06
CA CYS A 168 9.79 7.23 10.18
C CYS A 168 11.28 7.57 9.98
N PHE A 169 11.58 8.81 9.59
CA PHE A 169 12.95 9.24 9.29
C PHE A 169 13.84 9.17 10.53
N THR A 170 13.41 9.75 11.65
CA THR A 170 14.17 9.77 12.91
C THR A 170 14.50 8.36 13.38
N THR A 171 13.51 7.45 13.32
CA THR A 171 13.71 6.07 13.75
C THR A 171 14.67 5.32 12.83
N LEU A 172 14.44 5.39 11.50
CA LEU A 172 15.19 4.58 10.54
C LEU A 172 16.61 5.10 10.30
N SER A 173 16.81 6.43 10.21
CA SER A 173 18.15 7.04 10.06
C SER A 173 19.09 6.68 11.20
N SER A 174 18.57 6.56 12.43
CA SER A 174 19.38 6.17 13.59
C SER A 174 19.87 4.72 13.56
N LEU A 175 19.19 3.86 12.79
CA LEU A 175 19.45 2.42 12.73
C LEU A 175 20.09 1.97 11.40
N SER A 176 20.13 2.85 10.39
CA SER A 176 20.56 2.52 9.03
C SER A 176 22.06 2.68 8.77
N ALA A 177 22.89 2.87 9.80
CA ALA A 177 24.32 3.16 9.64
C ALA A 177 25.11 2.10 8.85
N SER A 178 24.62 0.85 8.81
CA SER A 178 25.21 -0.25 8.01
C SER A 178 24.23 -0.83 6.99
N THR A 179 23.11 -0.15 6.74
CA THR A 179 22.04 -0.60 5.86
C THR A 179 22.13 0.15 4.54
N LYS A 180 22.05 -0.57 3.42
CA LYS A 180 21.91 0.07 2.12
C LYS A 180 20.58 0.85 2.11
N PRO A 181 20.56 2.14 1.75
CA PRO A 181 19.36 2.96 1.89
C PRO A 181 18.39 2.75 0.71
N ASP A 182 18.19 1.50 0.30
CA ASP A 182 17.25 1.11 -0.76
C ASP A 182 15.88 0.73 -0.16
N PRO A 183 14.79 0.76 -0.97
CA PRO A 183 13.44 0.51 -0.47
C PRO A 183 13.23 -0.83 0.24
N GLU A 184 13.88 -1.91 -0.21
CA GLU A 184 13.68 -3.25 0.36
C GLU A 184 14.40 -3.36 1.70
N SER A 185 15.66 -2.90 1.76
CA SER A 185 16.45 -2.84 2.98
C SER A 185 15.80 -1.97 4.06
N ILE A 186 15.21 -0.84 3.66
CA ILE A 186 14.50 0.07 4.58
C ILE A 186 13.16 -0.51 5.04
N LEU A 187 12.42 -1.21 4.17
CA LEU A 187 11.22 -1.96 4.61
C LEU A 187 11.57 -3.04 5.63
N HIS A 188 12.62 -3.82 5.38
CA HIS A 188 13.09 -4.85 6.29
C HIS A 188 13.46 -4.26 7.66
N LEU A 189 14.22 -3.16 7.66
CA LEU A 189 14.57 -2.44 8.89
C LEU A 189 13.31 -1.90 9.62
N SER A 190 12.36 -1.34 8.89
CA SER A 190 11.09 -0.86 9.45
C SER A 190 10.28 -1.97 10.11
N LEU A 191 10.24 -3.17 9.50
CA LEU A 191 9.61 -4.35 10.09
C LEU A 191 10.30 -4.78 11.39
N GLN A 192 11.63 -4.77 11.45
CA GLN A 192 12.38 -5.10 12.66
C GLN A 192 12.07 -4.12 13.81
N VAL A 193 11.95 -2.82 13.50
CA VAL A 193 11.51 -1.81 14.48
C VAL A 193 10.10 -2.11 14.98
N ALA A 194 9.16 -2.44 14.08
CA ALA A 194 7.78 -2.78 14.46
C ALA A 194 7.73 -4.02 15.38
N ILE A 195 8.49 -5.07 15.04
CA ILE A 195 8.62 -6.28 15.87
C ILE A 195 9.17 -5.94 17.26
N ASN A 196 10.23 -5.12 17.33
CA ASN A 196 10.84 -4.72 18.60
C ASN A 196 9.86 -3.94 19.48
N HIS A 197 9.17 -2.94 18.93
CA HIS A 197 8.18 -2.16 19.68
C HIS A 197 7.02 -3.03 20.20
N LEU A 198 6.48 -3.91 19.35
CA LEU A 198 5.38 -4.79 19.73
C LEU A 198 5.82 -5.85 20.76
N SER A 199 7.02 -6.39 20.63
CA SER A 199 7.59 -7.35 21.58
C SER A 199 7.81 -6.72 22.96
N ASN A 200 8.32 -5.48 23.01
CA ASN A 200 8.49 -4.74 24.25
C ASN A 200 7.14 -4.43 24.92
N LEU A 201 6.13 -4.07 24.13
CA LEU A 201 4.76 -3.88 24.60
C LEU A 201 4.18 -5.19 25.17
N SER A 202 4.29 -6.31 24.44
CA SER A 202 3.84 -7.63 24.90
C SER A 202 4.52 -8.06 26.20
N SER A 203 5.83 -7.87 26.29
CA SER A 203 6.61 -8.16 27.50
C SER A 203 6.17 -7.28 28.69
N SER A 204 5.86 -6.01 28.44
CA SER A 204 5.35 -5.10 29.46
C SER A 204 3.99 -5.56 29.97
N LEU A 205 3.06 -5.94 29.09
CA LEU A 205 1.78 -6.50 29.51
C LEU A 205 1.93 -7.80 30.31
N LYS A 206 2.83 -8.70 29.90
CA LYS A 206 3.13 -9.96 30.63
C LYS A 206 3.66 -9.68 32.05
N SER A 207 4.35 -8.55 32.25
CA SER A 207 4.90 -8.17 33.56
C SER A 207 3.88 -7.52 34.51
N LEU A 208 2.74 -7.08 33.99
CA LEU A 208 1.73 -6.38 34.80
C LEU A 208 0.92 -7.35 35.63
N ASN A 209 0.89 -7.11 36.94
CA ASN A 209 0.04 -7.84 37.87
C ASN A 209 -1.21 -6.98 38.19
N ASP A 210 -2.17 -6.96 37.27
CA ASP A 210 -3.46 -6.29 37.46
C ASP A 210 -4.59 -7.33 37.47
N LEU A 211 -5.06 -7.70 38.66
CA LEU A 211 -6.08 -8.76 38.84
C LEU A 211 -7.41 -8.42 38.15
N TYR A 212 -7.74 -7.13 38.04
CA TYR A 212 -8.96 -6.66 37.38
C TYR A 212 -8.92 -6.91 35.87
N SER A 213 -7.80 -6.58 35.23
CA SER A 213 -7.63 -6.69 33.77
C SER A 213 -7.02 -8.02 33.33
N GLN A 214 -6.68 -8.92 34.25
CA GLN A 214 -5.92 -10.15 33.97
C GLN A 214 -6.49 -10.99 32.80
N PRO A 215 -7.81 -11.19 32.66
CA PRO A 215 -8.36 -11.88 31.49
C PRO A 215 -8.08 -11.13 30.18
N ALA A 216 -8.32 -9.82 30.14
CA ALA A 216 -8.05 -9.00 28.95
C ALA A 216 -6.55 -8.91 28.63
N LEU A 217 -5.68 -8.89 29.65
CA LEU A 217 -4.23 -8.93 29.45
C LEU A 217 -3.79 -10.25 28.79
N LYS A 218 -4.41 -11.37 29.16
CA LYS A 218 -4.15 -12.66 28.52
C LYS A 218 -4.58 -12.66 27.05
N ASP A 219 -5.77 -12.13 26.75
CA ASP A 219 -6.25 -12.01 25.37
C ASP A 219 -5.36 -11.07 24.54
N CYS A 220 -4.95 -9.93 25.12
CA CYS A 220 -3.99 -9.01 24.52
C CYS A 220 -2.66 -9.68 24.19
N VAL A 221 -2.12 -10.49 25.09
CA VAL A 221 -0.88 -11.24 24.86
C VAL A 221 -1.04 -12.19 23.67
N THR A 222 -2.16 -12.91 23.57
CA THR A 222 -2.43 -13.78 22.41
C THR A 222 -2.52 -12.98 21.11
N LEU A 223 -3.22 -11.85 21.11
CA LEU A 223 -3.31 -10.96 19.94
C LEU A 223 -1.93 -10.41 19.52
N PHE A 224 -1.08 -10.06 20.49
CA PHE A 224 0.27 -9.58 20.18
C PHE A 224 1.20 -10.69 19.71
N ASP A 225 1.08 -11.91 20.24
CA ASP A 225 1.84 -13.06 19.73
C ASP A 225 1.43 -13.37 18.28
N ASP A 226 0.14 -13.31 17.93
CA ASP A 226 -0.35 -13.42 16.55
C ASP A 226 0.18 -12.31 15.64
N ALA A 227 0.16 -11.06 16.11
CA ALA A 227 0.70 -9.92 15.38
C ALA A 227 2.22 -10.02 15.17
N LEU A 228 2.97 -10.48 16.17
CA LEU A 228 4.41 -10.74 16.05
C LEU A 228 4.69 -11.83 15.01
N ASN A 229 3.92 -12.92 15.00
CA ASN A 229 4.05 -13.96 13.98
C ASN A 229 3.84 -13.38 12.57
N ARG A 230 2.80 -12.58 12.36
CA ARG A 230 2.53 -11.91 11.06
C ARG A 230 3.66 -10.98 10.61
N LEU A 231 4.24 -10.22 11.54
CA LEU A 231 5.39 -9.36 11.22
C LEU A 231 6.64 -10.19 10.90
N ASN A 232 6.87 -11.31 11.60
CA ASN A 232 7.97 -12.23 11.29
C ASN A 232 7.77 -12.96 9.96
N ASP A 233 6.54 -13.35 9.62
CA ASP A 233 6.20 -13.92 8.31
C ASP A 233 6.51 -12.90 7.21
N SER A 234 6.23 -11.62 7.46
CA SER A 234 6.56 -10.52 6.55
C SER A 234 8.06 -10.43 6.29
N VAL A 235 8.88 -10.47 7.35
CA VAL A 235 10.34 -10.49 7.22
C VAL A 235 10.82 -11.73 6.47
N SER A 236 10.26 -12.90 6.80
CA SER A 236 10.63 -14.18 6.21
C SER A 236 10.32 -14.24 4.71
N ALA A 237 9.19 -13.67 4.28
CA ALA A 237 8.82 -13.62 2.87
C ALA A 237 9.76 -12.75 2.03
N MET A 238 10.37 -11.72 2.63
CA MET A 238 11.37 -10.90 1.95
C MET A 238 12.67 -11.66 1.70
N GLN A 239 13.03 -12.59 2.57
CA GLN A 239 14.33 -13.26 2.55
C GLN A 239 14.37 -14.44 1.56
N VAL A 240 15.52 -14.63 0.91
CA VAL A 240 15.78 -15.81 0.06
C VAL A 240 17.07 -16.51 0.47
N GLY A 241 17.09 -17.84 0.34
CA GLY A 241 18.25 -18.67 0.61
C GLY A 241 18.75 -18.53 2.05
N SER A 242 19.97 -18.03 2.23
CA SER A 242 20.60 -17.84 3.54
C SER A 242 20.18 -16.55 4.28
N GLY A 243 19.18 -15.82 3.78
CA GLY A 243 18.68 -14.58 4.39
C GLY A 243 19.54 -13.34 4.11
N LYS A 244 20.52 -13.45 3.20
CA LYS A 244 21.41 -12.34 2.80
C LYS A 244 20.86 -11.52 1.64
N GLU A 245 19.87 -12.05 0.93
CA GLU A 245 19.26 -11.43 -0.24
C GLU A 245 17.77 -11.19 0.04
N LEU A 246 17.31 -9.99 -0.29
CA LEU A 246 15.91 -9.59 -0.21
C LEU A 246 15.32 -9.65 -1.63
N VAL A 247 14.16 -10.27 -1.76
CA VAL A 247 13.47 -10.46 -3.04
C VAL A 247 11.98 -10.21 -2.83
N LEU A 248 11.48 -9.12 -3.40
CA LEU A 248 10.07 -8.77 -3.42
C LEU A 248 9.45 -8.94 -4.81
N THR A 249 8.51 -9.88 -4.91
CA THR A 249 7.59 -10.01 -6.06
C THR A 249 6.25 -9.35 -5.73
N LYS A 250 5.34 -9.21 -6.70
CA LYS A 250 4.01 -8.62 -6.48
C LYS A 250 3.20 -9.38 -5.44
N GLU A 251 3.29 -10.70 -5.48
CA GLU A 251 2.59 -11.63 -4.59
C GLU A 251 3.10 -11.46 -3.16
N LYS A 252 4.43 -11.46 -2.97
CA LYS A 252 5.05 -11.22 -1.66
C LYS A 252 4.67 -9.86 -1.08
N ILE A 253 4.65 -8.81 -1.90
CA ILE A 253 4.23 -7.47 -1.49
C ILE A 253 2.77 -7.49 -0.98
N SER A 254 1.87 -8.19 -1.69
CA SER A 254 0.46 -8.35 -1.29
C SER A 254 0.30 -9.12 0.02
N ASP A 255 1.06 -10.21 0.19
CA ASP A 255 1.06 -11.02 1.42
C ASP A 255 1.58 -10.21 2.61
N ILE A 256 2.71 -9.53 2.45
CA ILE A 256 3.30 -8.66 3.47
C ILE A 256 2.33 -7.54 3.86
N GLN A 257 1.70 -6.87 2.89
CA GLN A 257 0.68 -5.85 3.17
C GLN A 257 -0.49 -6.42 4.00
N THR A 258 -0.93 -7.63 3.67
CA THR A 258 -2.01 -8.31 4.38
C THR A 258 -1.59 -8.63 5.81
N TRP A 259 -0.41 -9.21 6.02
CA TRP A 259 0.09 -9.58 7.35
C TRP A 259 0.32 -8.36 8.24
N ILE A 260 0.94 -7.28 7.73
CA ILE A 260 1.15 -6.04 8.50
C ILE A 260 -0.20 -5.40 8.87
N SER A 261 -1.16 -5.35 7.94
CA SER A 261 -2.52 -4.82 8.21
C SER A 261 -3.24 -5.62 9.30
N ALA A 262 -3.06 -6.93 9.27
CA ALA A 262 -3.65 -7.84 10.23
C ALA A 262 -2.96 -7.71 11.61
N ALA A 263 -1.64 -7.54 11.66
CA ALA A 263 -0.90 -7.23 12.90
C ALA A 263 -1.36 -5.90 13.53
N MET A 264 -1.56 -4.86 12.71
CA MET A 264 -2.11 -3.58 13.18
C MET A 264 -3.49 -3.76 13.81
N SER A 265 -4.35 -4.57 13.17
CA SER A 265 -5.72 -4.82 13.65
C SER A 265 -5.75 -5.57 14.98
N ASP A 266 -4.88 -6.56 15.17
CA ASP A 266 -4.77 -7.29 16.43
C ASP A 266 -4.30 -6.35 17.56
N GLN A 267 -3.35 -5.45 17.26
CA GLN A 267 -2.90 -4.45 18.23
C GLN A 267 -4.02 -3.49 18.63
N GLU A 268 -4.75 -2.95 17.65
CA GLU A 268 -5.89 -2.06 17.89
C GLU A 268 -6.99 -2.78 18.70
N THR A 269 -7.30 -4.03 18.38
CA THR A 269 -8.29 -4.83 19.11
C THR A 269 -7.95 -4.97 20.60
N CYS A 270 -6.68 -5.27 20.94
CA CYS A 270 -6.26 -5.33 22.33
C CYS A 270 -6.41 -3.97 23.03
N ASN A 271 -5.93 -2.90 22.40
CA ASN A 271 -6.01 -1.57 22.97
C ASN A 271 -7.47 -1.13 23.20
N ASP A 272 -8.36 -1.39 22.24
CA ASP A 272 -9.77 -1.05 22.35
C ASP A 272 -10.44 -1.85 23.48
N GLY A 273 -10.14 -3.14 23.61
CA GLY A 273 -10.64 -3.97 24.72
C GLY A 273 -10.18 -3.48 26.11
N LEU A 274 -8.93 -3.03 26.24
CA LEU A 274 -8.43 -2.45 27.49
C LEU A 274 -9.10 -1.11 27.82
N GLN A 275 -9.38 -0.28 26.81
CA GLN A 275 -10.08 1.00 26.99
C GLN A 275 -11.55 0.81 27.33
N GLU A 276 -12.25 -0.10 26.65
CA GLU A 276 -13.66 -0.42 26.92
C GLU A 276 -13.87 -0.95 28.34
N MET A 277 -12.89 -1.68 28.88
CA MET A 277 -12.88 -2.15 30.26
C MET A 277 -12.65 -1.01 31.28
N GLY A 278 -12.16 0.15 30.85
CA GLY A 278 -11.71 1.20 31.77
C GLY A 278 -10.44 0.80 32.54
N SER A 279 -9.58 -0.04 31.95
CA SER A 279 -8.36 -0.51 32.60
C SER A 279 -7.33 0.60 32.75
N THR A 280 -6.77 0.74 33.96
CA THR A 280 -5.60 1.64 34.19
C THR A 280 -4.33 1.17 33.46
N VAL A 281 -4.32 -0.09 32.96
CA VAL A 281 -3.22 -0.60 32.16
C VAL A 281 -3.11 0.13 30.83
N ALA A 282 -4.23 0.51 30.21
CA ALA A 282 -4.24 1.22 28.93
C ALA A 282 -3.40 2.50 29.00
N ASP A 283 -3.50 3.25 30.11
CA ASP A 283 -2.70 4.45 30.35
C ASP A 283 -1.22 4.13 30.60
N LYS A 284 -0.93 3.05 31.36
CA LYS A 284 0.45 2.63 31.68
C LYS A 284 1.27 2.27 30.44
N VAL A 285 0.64 1.63 29.44
CA VAL A 285 1.32 1.20 28.21
C VAL A 285 1.08 2.12 27.01
N LYS A 286 0.37 3.24 27.18
CA LYS A 286 -0.05 4.14 26.11
C LYS A 286 1.09 4.55 25.17
N SER A 287 2.25 4.90 25.73
CA SER A 287 3.42 5.28 24.92
C SER A 287 3.94 4.12 24.08
N GLN A 288 3.96 2.90 24.63
CA GLN A 288 4.44 1.72 23.91
C GLN A 288 3.45 1.29 22.81
N VAL A 289 2.15 1.37 23.09
CA VAL A 289 1.09 1.17 22.09
C VAL A 289 1.26 2.15 20.93
N GLN A 290 1.51 3.44 21.23
CA GLN A 290 1.74 4.45 20.22
C GLN A 290 2.99 4.15 19.38
N SER A 291 4.15 3.92 20.01
CA SER A 291 5.38 3.58 19.28
C SER A 291 5.24 2.34 18.40
N SER A 292 4.53 1.31 18.88
CA SER A 292 4.24 0.11 18.09
C SER A 292 3.31 0.42 16.91
N LYS A 293 2.24 1.21 17.14
CA LYS A 293 1.30 1.65 16.10
C LYS A 293 2.00 2.42 14.99
N GLU A 294 2.86 3.37 15.36
CA GLU A 294 3.60 4.19 14.40
C GLU A 294 4.53 3.33 13.54
N SER A 295 5.30 2.43 14.14
CA SER A 295 6.23 1.56 13.41
C SER A 295 5.54 0.56 12.49
N ILE A 296 4.43 -0.05 12.93
CA ILE A 296 3.60 -0.92 12.06
C ILE A 296 3.01 -0.09 10.90
N SER A 297 2.51 1.11 11.18
CA SER A 297 1.95 2.02 10.16
C SER A 297 2.99 2.47 9.14
N ASN A 298 4.22 2.78 9.58
CA ASN A 298 5.31 3.14 8.69
C ASN A 298 5.66 1.97 7.76
N SER A 299 5.79 0.76 8.32
CA SER A 299 6.06 -0.46 7.55
C SER A 299 4.97 -0.72 6.50
N LEU A 300 3.69 -0.59 6.89
CA LEU A 300 2.56 -0.76 5.98
C LEU A 300 2.59 0.23 4.82
N ALA A 301 2.85 1.52 5.11
CA ALA A 301 2.89 2.55 4.09
C ALA A 301 4.05 2.37 3.11
N ILE A 302 5.22 1.94 3.60
CA ILE A 302 6.39 1.64 2.77
C ILE A 302 6.07 0.50 1.80
N VAL A 303 5.56 -0.64 2.31
CA VAL A 303 5.24 -1.79 1.45
C VAL A 303 4.07 -1.50 0.49
N ALA A 304 3.10 -0.68 0.90
CA ALA A 304 1.99 -0.23 0.04
C ALA A 304 2.49 0.59 -1.16
N ASN A 305 3.60 1.31 -1.01
CA ASN A 305 4.19 2.15 -2.04
C ASN A 305 5.44 1.52 -2.68
N MET A 306 5.71 0.24 -2.42
CA MET A 306 6.97 -0.41 -2.83
C MET A 306 7.25 -0.26 -4.33
N GLN A 307 6.25 -0.45 -5.18
CA GLN A 307 6.39 -0.32 -6.64
C GLN A 307 6.86 1.09 -7.05
N ASN A 308 6.25 2.12 -6.46
CA ASN A 308 6.59 3.51 -6.73
C ASN A 308 7.99 3.84 -6.20
N LEU A 309 8.36 3.27 -5.05
CA LEU A 309 9.69 3.44 -4.47
C LEU A 309 10.76 2.79 -5.33
N LEU A 310 10.60 1.53 -5.74
CA LEU A 310 11.56 0.85 -6.62
C LEU A 310 11.79 1.66 -7.91
N GLN A 311 10.73 2.17 -8.54
CA GLN A 311 10.85 3.02 -9.73
C GLN A 311 11.66 4.30 -9.47
N LYS A 312 11.41 5.01 -8.36
CA LYS A 312 12.15 6.22 -7.99
C LYS A 312 13.65 5.96 -7.78
N PHE A 313 14.00 4.77 -7.34
CA PHE A 313 15.37 4.34 -7.11
C PHE A 313 16.01 3.67 -8.34
N GLY A 314 15.30 3.59 -9.48
CA GLY A 314 15.79 2.93 -10.69
C GLY A 314 15.93 1.41 -10.54
N LEU A 315 15.20 0.80 -9.59
CA LEU A 315 15.19 -0.63 -9.31
C LEU A 315 13.98 -1.30 -9.98
N ILE A 316 14.14 -2.57 -10.33
CA ILE A 316 13.10 -3.38 -10.94
C ILE A 316 12.61 -4.38 -9.89
N MET A 317 11.30 -4.64 -9.87
CA MET A 317 10.75 -5.72 -9.06
C MET A 317 11.26 -7.08 -9.54
N HIS A 318 11.52 -7.97 -8.60
CA HIS A 318 11.99 -9.32 -8.86
C HIS A 318 10.96 -10.19 -9.58
#